data_AF-A0A7S2HJE4-F1
#
_entry.id   AF-A0A7S2HJE4-F1
#
_cell.length_a   1.000
_cell.length_b   1.000
_cell.length_c   1.000
_cell.angle_alpha   90.00
_cell.angle_beta   90.00
_cell.angle_gamma   90.00
#
_symmetry.space_group_name_H-M   'P 1'
#
loop_
_entity.id
_entity.type
_entity.pdbx_description
1 polymer ?
#
loop_
_entity_poly.entity_id
_entity_poly.type
_entity_poly.pdbx_seq_one_letter_code
_entity_poly.pdbx_strand_id
1 'polypeptide(L)'
;TVSKYRDYKDAWHLTWPFSSYFGDVLRCSLACPSGRAMLHAWEQIKSHPKIKVLQVMNKAACGRVPYNIHVSASFESDQLDFPFIVEIQILHEWIYSMKDRSHRLYEITRAPTASDI
;
A
#
# COMPACT_ATOMS: atom_id res chain seq x y z
N THR A 1 -10.11 -5.84 5.02
CA THR A 1 -10.69 -4.56 5.51
C THR A 1 -11.53 -4.75 6.75
N VAL A 2 -12.49 -5.70 6.78
CA VAL A 2 -13.33 -5.96 7.97
C VAL A 2 -12.53 -6.48 9.19
N SER A 3 -11.57 -7.39 8.98
CA SER A 3 -10.70 -7.86 10.09
C SER A 3 -9.84 -6.73 10.66
N LYS A 4 -9.13 -5.97 9.81
CA LYS A 4 -8.38 -4.76 10.23
C LYS A 4 -9.25 -3.75 11.00
N TYR A 5 -10.53 -3.57 10.62
CA TYR A 5 -11.45 -2.72 11.37
C TYR A 5 -11.66 -3.22 12.80
N ARG A 6 -11.87 -4.53 12.97
CA ARG A 6 -12.02 -5.16 14.28
C ARG A 6 -10.75 -4.97 15.10
N ASP A 7 -9.59 -5.21 14.50
CA ASP A 7 -8.29 -5.01 15.16
C ASP A 7 -8.10 -3.56 15.64
N TYR A 8 -8.48 -2.57 14.82
CA TYR A 8 -8.39 -1.15 15.21
C TYR A 8 -9.45 -0.73 16.23
N LYS A 9 -10.65 -1.30 16.17
CA LYS A 9 -11.71 -1.06 17.16
C LYS A 9 -11.29 -1.58 18.55
N ASP A 10 -10.63 -2.73 18.59
CA ASP A 10 -10.23 -3.38 19.83
C ASP A 10 -8.88 -2.85 20.37
N ALA A 11 -8.19 -2.00 19.60
CA ALA A 11 -6.97 -1.32 20.01
C ALA A 11 -7.27 -0.15 20.97
N TRP A 12 -6.94 -0.34 22.25
CA TRP A 12 -7.23 0.60 23.34
C TRP A 12 -6.68 2.02 23.17
N HIS A 13 -5.68 2.22 22.30
CA HIS A 13 -5.03 3.50 22.08
C HIS A 13 -5.59 4.27 20.86
N LEU A 14 -6.55 3.69 20.13
CA LEU A 14 -7.16 4.31 18.95
C LEU A 14 -8.52 4.90 19.30
N THR A 15 -8.84 6.03 18.67
CA THR A 15 -10.11 6.73 18.88
C THR A 15 -10.99 6.63 17.64
N TRP A 16 -12.30 6.57 17.86
CA TRP A 16 -13.27 6.61 16.78
C TRP A 16 -13.15 7.93 15.98
N PRO A 17 -13.30 7.94 14.64
CA PRO A 17 -13.60 6.79 13.79
C PRO A 17 -12.37 5.95 13.45
N PHE A 18 -12.45 4.64 13.71
CA PHE A 18 -11.35 3.70 13.44
C PHE A 18 -11.03 3.55 11.96
N SER A 19 -11.96 3.97 11.08
CA SER A 19 -11.72 4.02 9.65
C SER A 19 -10.64 5.01 9.23
N SER A 20 -10.35 6.01 10.07
CA SER A 20 -9.26 6.97 9.81
C SER A 20 -7.87 6.34 9.79
N TYR A 21 -7.70 5.14 10.39
CA TYR A 21 -6.41 4.44 10.44
C TYR A 21 -6.16 3.53 9.23
N PHE A 22 -7.10 3.41 8.29
CA PHE A 22 -6.86 2.65 7.06
C PHE A 22 -6.02 3.47 6.08
N GLY A 23 -4.75 3.08 5.91
CA GLY A 23 -3.85 3.71 4.95
C GLY A 23 -3.94 3.18 3.51
N ASP A 24 -4.62 2.04 3.30
CA ASP A 24 -4.64 1.31 2.03
C ASP A 24 -6.00 1.32 1.31
N VAL A 25 -6.93 2.20 1.72
CA VAL A 25 -8.28 2.31 1.11
C VAL A 25 -8.18 2.76 -0.34
N LEU A 26 -7.37 3.78 -0.60
CA LEU A 26 -7.12 4.31 -1.93
C LEU A 26 -5.72 3.91 -2.35
N ARG A 27 -5.65 2.90 -3.21
CA ARG A 27 -4.39 2.34 -3.68
C ARG A 27 -4.26 2.44 -5.20
N CYS A 28 -3.09 2.86 -5.67
CA CYS A 28 -2.68 2.68 -7.05
C CYS A 28 -1.39 1.86 -7.17
N SER A 29 -1.12 1.36 -8.37
CA SER A 29 0.10 0.61 -8.68
C SER A 29 0.68 1.11 -10.00
N LEU A 30 1.97 1.45 -9.98
CA LEU A 30 2.73 1.84 -11.15
C LEU A 30 3.55 0.64 -11.60
N ALA A 31 3.12 0.02 -12.71
CA ALA A 31 3.84 -1.04 -13.38
C ALA A 31 4.94 -0.43 -14.27
N CYS A 32 6.20 -0.65 -13.89
CA CYS A 32 7.36 -0.08 -14.55
C CYS A 32 8.09 -1.16 -15.37
N PRO A 33 8.64 -0.83 -16.56
CA PRO A 33 9.34 -1.79 -17.41
C PRO A 33 10.79 -2.09 -16.95
N SER A 34 11.32 -1.33 -15.98
CA SER A 34 12.68 -1.54 -15.46
C SER A 34 12.88 -0.90 -14.08
N GLY A 35 13.96 -1.28 -13.39
CA GLY A 35 14.36 -0.66 -12.12
C GLY A 35 14.66 0.84 -12.25
N ARG A 36 15.19 1.31 -13.39
CA ARG A 36 15.36 2.75 -13.66
C ARG A 36 14.03 3.47 -13.76
N ALA A 37 13.05 2.88 -14.43
CA ALA A 37 11.71 3.44 -14.50
C ALA A 37 11.03 3.48 -13.12
N MET A 38 11.30 2.50 -12.24
CA MET A 38 10.83 2.54 -10.85
C MET A 38 11.47 3.70 -10.06
N LEU A 39 12.78 3.91 -10.21
CA LEU A 39 13.47 5.05 -9.58
C LEU A 39 12.91 6.39 -10.08
N HIS A 40 12.73 6.53 -11.39
CA HIS A 40 12.14 7.72 -11.98
C HIS A 40 10.72 7.98 -11.46
N ALA A 41 9.87 6.95 -11.39
CA ALA A 41 8.52 7.07 -10.81
C ALA A 41 8.57 7.54 -9.35
N TRP A 42 9.51 7.00 -8.56
CA TRP A 42 9.72 7.43 -7.18
C TRP A 42 10.13 8.91 -7.08
N GLU A 43 11.06 9.35 -7.91
CA GLU A 43 11.50 10.75 -7.95
C GLU A 43 10.35 11.70 -8.29
N GLN A 44 9.53 11.35 -9.29
CA GLN A 44 8.34 12.12 -9.68
C GLN A 44 7.33 12.22 -8.54
N ILE A 45 7.04 11.11 -7.86
CA ILE A 45 6.13 11.09 -6.69
C ILE A 45 6.68 11.97 -5.57
N LYS A 46 7.97 11.85 -5.27
CA LYS A 46 8.64 12.60 -4.20
C LYS A 46 8.64 14.11 -4.46
N SER A 47 8.76 14.54 -5.72
CA SER A 47 8.78 15.95 -6.08
C SER A 47 7.40 16.56 -6.36
N HIS A 48 6.34 15.75 -6.38
CA HIS A 48 5.02 16.23 -6.79
C HIS A 48 4.42 17.16 -5.71
N PRO A 49 3.99 18.40 -6.06
CA PRO A 49 3.59 19.40 -5.07
C PRO A 49 2.35 19.01 -4.24
N LYS A 50 1.47 18.18 -4.80
CA LYS A 50 0.24 17.70 -4.14
C LYS A 50 0.42 16.39 -3.37
N ILE A 51 1.63 15.83 -3.35
CA ILE A 51 1.91 14.56 -2.69
C ILE A 51 2.90 14.82 -1.56
N LYS A 52 2.45 14.58 -0.33
CA LYS A 52 3.33 14.55 0.84
C LYS A 52 3.58 13.11 1.23
N VAL A 53 4.81 12.63 1.01
CA VAL A 53 5.22 11.28 1.42
C VAL A 53 5.24 11.19 2.95
N LEU A 54 4.54 10.18 3.49
CA LEU A 54 4.48 9.91 4.93
C LEU A 54 5.41 8.76 5.31
N GLN A 55 5.41 7.69 4.52
CA GLN A 55 6.23 6.52 4.75
C GLN A 55 6.65 5.88 3.42
N VAL A 56 7.88 5.35 3.39
CA VAL A 56 8.38 4.55 2.28
C VAL A 56 8.94 3.24 2.81
N MET A 57 8.59 2.14 2.16
CA MET A 57 9.17 0.83 2.39
C MET A 57 9.65 0.25 1.07
N ASN A 58 10.96 0.16 0.89
CA ASN A 58 11.57 -0.45 -0.28
C ASN A 58 11.68 -1.97 -0.08
N LYS A 59 10.59 -2.69 -0.32
CA LYS A 59 10.54 -4.16 -0.18
C LYS A 59 11.45 -4.86 -1.18
N ALA A 60 11.65 -4.27 -2.35
CA ALA A 60 12.59 -4.78 -3.36
C ALA A 60 14.03 -4.84 -2.82
N ALA A 61 14.53 -3.75 -2.21
CA ALA A 61 15.85 -3.73 -1.61
C ALA A 61 15.98 -4.65 -0.38
N CYS A 62 14.89 -4.83 0.37
CA CYS A 62 14.87 -5.72 1.54
C CYS A 62 14.66 -7.20 1.19
N GLY A 63 14.55 -7.57 -0.10
CA GLY A 63 14.28 -8.95 -0.51
C GLY A 63 12.91 -9.47 -0.07
N ARG A 64 11.93 -8.59 0.19
CA ARG A 64 10.61 -8.96 0.70
C ARG A 64 9.57 -8.98 -0.43
N VAL A 65 8.80 -10.06 -0.50
CA VAL A 65 7.71 -10.19 -1.48
C VAL A 65 6.46 -9.38 -1.02
N PRO A 66 5.70 -8.76 -1.94
CA PRO A 66 6.08 -8.47 -3.32
C PRO A 66 7.25 -7.48 -3.40
N TYR A 67 8.16 -7.69 -4.36
CA TYR A 67 9.35 -6.86 -4.60
C TYR A 67 8.94 -5.48 -5.17
N ASN A 68 8.40 -4.62 -4.32
CA ASN A 68 7.91 -3.30 -4.69
C ASN A 68 8.52 -2.20 -3.80
N ILE A 69 8.34 -0.96 -4.21
CA ILE A 69 8.48 0.21 -3.34
C ILE A 69 7.08 0.60 -2.94
N HIS A 70 6.80 0.54 -1.65
CA HIS A 70 5.52 0.87 -1.07
C HIS A 70 5.60 2.28 -0.46
N VAL A 71 4.77 3.19 -0.95
CA VAL A 71 4.72 4.59 -0.52
C VAL A 71 3.35 4.86 0.08
N SER A 72 3.31 5.23 1.36
CA SER A 72 2.14 5.85 1.96
C SER A 72 2.31 7.36 1.87
N ALA A 73 1.30 8.04 1.33
CA ALA A 73 1.34 9.48 1.13
C ALA A 73 0.00 10.13 1.47
N SER A 74 0.06 11.41 1.83
CA SER A 74 -1.09 12.30 1.85
C SER A 74 -1.19 12.97 0.47
N PHE A 75 -2.38 12.95 -0.12
CA PHE A 75 -2.66 13.59 -1.41
C PHE A 75 -3.64 14.76 -1.23
N GLU A 76 -3.31 15.90 -1.82
CA GLU A 76 -4.16 17.08 -1.89
C GLU A 76 -4.89 17.12 -3.23
N SER A 77 -6.23 17.17 -3.18
CA SER A 77 -7.08 17.29 -4.37
C SER A 77 -7.61 18.72 -4.50
N ASP A 78 -7.78 19.22 -5.73
CA ASP A 78 -8.43 20.52 -5.95
C ASP A 78 -9.95 20.45 -5.73
N GLN A 79 -10.51 19.24 -5.63
CA GLN A 79 -11.96 19.01 -5.52
C GLN A 79 -12.43 18.75 -4.09
N LEU A 80 -11.49 18.55 -3.15
CA LEU A 80 -11.80 18.21 -1.76
C LEU A 80 -11.03 19.15 -0.83
N ASP A 81 -11.71 19.65 0.20
CA ASP A 81 -11.11 20.58 1.18
C ASP A 81 -10.17 19.91 2.19
N PHE A 82 -9.97 18.59 2.08
CA PHE A 82 -9.14 17.82 2.98
C PHE A 82 -8.22 16.86 2.20
N PRO A 83 -6.97 16.70 2.65
CA PRO A 83 -6.10 15.69 2.09
C PRO A 83 -6.55 14.30 2.54
N PHE A 84 -6.22 13.30 1.74
CA PHE A 84 -6.51 11.91 2.09
C PHE A 84 -5.29 11.01 1.88
N ILE A 85 -5.27 9.90 2.62
CA ILE A 85 -4.17 8.94 2.59
C ILE A 85 -4.33 8.05 1.37
N VAL A 86 -3.23 7.91 0.63
CA VAL A 86 -3.11 7.02 -0.52
C VAL A 86 -1.93 6.08 -0.34
N GLU A 87 -2.11 4.89 -0.87
CA GLU A 87 -1.06 3.90 -1.04
C GLU A 87 -0.62 3.87 -2.52
N ILE A 88 0.66 4.14 -2.78
CA ILE A 88 1.26 4.02 -4.11
C ILE A 88 2.27 2.88 -4.08
N GLN A 89 2.08 1.89 -4.96
CA GLN A 89 3.02 0.79 -5.12
C GLN A 89 3.77 0.92 -6.45
N ILE A 90 5.09 1.02 -6.41
CA ILE A 90 5.96 1.07 -7.59
C ILE A 90 6.61 -0.30 -7.75
N LEU A 91 6.42 -0.96 -8.89
CA LEU A 91 6.90 -2.31 -9.09
C LEU A 91 7.18 -2.60 -10.56
N HIS A 92 7.97 -3.63 -10.81
CA HIS A 92 8.17 -4.10 -12.18
C HIS A 92 6.88 -4.69 -12.77
N GLU A 93 6.61 -4.47 -14.06
CA GLU A 93 5.46 -5.04 -14.77
C GLU A 93 5.34 -6.57 -14.65
N TRP A 94 6.45 -7.31 -14.64
CA TRP A 94 6.45 -8.76 -14.41
C TRP A 94 5.96 -9.13 -13.01
N ILE A 95 6.30 -8.32 -12.01
CA ILE A 95 5.80 -8.52 -10.64
C ILE A 95 4.32 -8.15 -10.58
N TYR A 96 3.92 -7.10 -11.30
CA TYR A 96 2.52 -6.70 -11.40
C TYR A 96 1.67 -7.78 -12.07
N SER A 97 2.13 -8.41 -13.15
CA SER A 97 1.41 -9.49 -13.82
C SER A 97 1.29 -10.75 -12.96
N MET A 98 2.25 -10.99 -12.06
CA MET A 98 2.18 -12.08 -11.08
C MET A 98 1.34 -11.73 -9.84
N LYS A 99 1.00 -10.45 -9.64
CA LYS A 99 0.40 -9.94 -8.39
C LYS A 99 -0.89 -10.66 -8.03
N ASP A 100 -1.77 -10.93 -8.99
CA ASP A 100 -3.04 -11.63 -8.73
C ASP A 100 -2.82 -13.07 -8.25
N ARG A 101 -1.86 -13.78 -8.85
CA ARG A 101 -1.50 -15.15 -8.44
C ARG A 101 -0.84 -15.14 -7.06
N SER A 102 0.07 -14.20 -6.82
CA SER A 102 0.72 -14.03 -5.52
C SER A 102 -0.29 -13.63 -4.43
N HIS A 103 -1.28 -12.80 -4.75
CA HIS A 103 -2.31 -12.37 -3.79
C HIS A 103 -3.21 -13.55 -3.40
N ARG A 104 -3.64 -14.36 -4.36
CA ARG A 104 -4.41 -15.58 -4.09
C ARG A 104 -3.61 -16.58 -3.26
N LEU A 105 -2.34 -16.80 -3.59
CA LEU A 105 -1.48 -17.66 -2.79
C LEU A 105 -1.32 -17.11 -1.37
N TYR A 106 -1.15 -15.79 -1.22
CA TYR A 106 -1.05 -15.14 0.07
C TYR A 106 -2.31 -15.32 0.93
N GLU A 107 -3.49 -15.19 0.31
CA GLU A 107 -4.78 -15.46 0.97
C GLU A 107 -4.88 -16.91 1.45
N ILE A 108 -4.46 -17.87 0.62
CA ILE A 108 -4.41 -19.29 1.00
C ILE A 108 -3.45 -19.50 2.18
N THR A 109 -2.24 -18.95 2.13
CA THR A 109 -1.25 -19.11 3.21
C THR A 109 -1.66 -18.46 4.53
N ARG A 110 -2.60 -17.51 4.49
CA ARG A 110 -3.15 -16.84 5.68
C ARG A 110 -4.48 -17.43 6.14
N ALA A 111 -5.05 -18.36 5.38
CA ALA A 111 -6.26 -19.02 5.81
C ALA A 111 -5.95 -19.81 7.10
N PRO A 112 -6.74 -19.63 8.17
CA PRO A 112 -6.60 -20.45 9.36
C PRO A 112 -6.76 -21.93 8.99
N THR A 113 -6.02 -22.80 9.65
CA THR A 113 -6.22 -24.24 9.45
C THR A 113 -7.59 -24.63 10.00
N ALA A 114 -8.13 -25.79 9.59
CA ALA A 114 -9.42 -26.26 10.10
C ALA A 114 -9.45 -26.43 11.64
N SER A 115 -8.28 -26.53 12.26
CA SER A 115 -8.07 -26.57 13.72
C SER A 115 -8.07 -25.20 14.39
N ASP A 116 -7.96 -24.10 13.65
CA ASP A 116 -7.89 -22.72 14.16
C ASP A 116 -9.23 -21.96 14.00
N ILE A 117 -10.28 -22.62 13.50
CA ILE A 117 -11.65 -22.11 13.31
C ILE A 117 -12.56 -22.74 14.36
#